data_AF-A0A5A9N7S4-F1
#
_entry.id   AF-A0A5A9N7S4-F1
#
_cell.length_a   1.000
_cell.length_b   1.000
_cell.length_c   1.000
_cell.angle_alpha   90.00
_cell.angle_beta   90.00
_cell.angle_gamma   90.00
#
_symmetry.space_group_name_H-M   'P 1'
#
loop_
_entity.id
_entity.type
_entity.pdbx_description
1 polymer ?
#
loop_
_entity_poly.entity_id
_entity_poly.type
_entity_poly.pdbx_seq_one_letter_code
_entity_poly.pdbx_strand_id
1 'polypeptide(L)'
;MAEDIQQKLEKYRTAPFDARFPNQNQTRNCWQNYLDHHRCQKALDAKGVDTAPCEWYRRVYKSLCPISWIEKWDTQIDEGTFPGKI
;
A
#
# COMPACT_ATOMS: atom_id res chain seq x y z
N MET A 1 14.72 -6.34 11.91
CA MET A 1 13.94 -6.06 10.68
C MET A 1 12.46 -5.87 10.99
N ALA A 2 11.77 -6.82 11.64
CA ALA A 2 10.37 -6.64 12.05
C ALA A 2 10.19 -5.53 13.13
N GLU A 3 11.09 -5.46 14.11
CA GLU A 3 11.08 -4.45 15.18
C GLU A 3 11.24 -3.00 14.64
N ASP A 4 12.01 -2.81 13.58
CA ASP A 4 12.21 -1.49 12.94
C ASP A 4 10.93 -1.03 12.18
N ILE A 5 10.19 -1.97 11.58
CA ILE A 5 8.92 -1.64 10.92
C ILE A 5 7.87 -1.25 11.97
N GLN A 6 7.78 -1.97 13.08
CA GLN A 6 6.84 -1.64 14.16
C GLN A 6 7.10 -0.25 14.74
N GLN A 7 8.35 0.11 15.04
CA GLN A 7 8.69 1.46 15.52
C GLN A 7 8.35 2.55 14.48
N LYS A 8 8.56 2.27 13.19
CA LYS A 8 8.17 3.19 12.10
C LYS A 8 6.66 3.35 12.01
N LEU A 9 5.90 2.27 12.22
CA LEU A 9 4.44 2.31 12.25
C LEU A 9 3.93 3.09 13.46
N GLU A 10 4.52 2.93 14.64
CA GLU A 10 4.13 3.69 15.84
C GLU A 10 4.35 5.20 15.67
N LYS A 11 5.45 5.59 15.01
CA LYS A 11 5.81 7.00 14.78
C LYS A 11 5.25 7.57 13.48
N TYR A 12 4.47 6.79 12.72
CA TYR A 12 3.92 7.22 11.43
C TYR A 12 2.93 8.37 11.61
N ARG A 13 3.16 9.48 10.90
CA ARG A 13 2.23 10.64 10.85
C ARG A 13 1.58 10.79 9.49
N THR A 14 2.38 10.75 8.44
CA THR A 14 1.96 10.88 7.04
C THR A 14 2.97 10.17 6.15
N ALA A 15 2.65 10.01 4.87
CA ALA A 15 3.56 9.43 3.89
C ALA A 15 4.84 10.27 3.80
N PRO A 16 6.03 9.67 4.01
CA PRO A 16 7.28 10.40 3.87
C PRO A 16 7.59 10.69 2.39
N PHE A 17 8.57 11.56 2.14
CA PHE A 17 9.10 11.76 0.80
C PHE A 17 9.66 10.44 0.24
N ASP A 18 9.26 10.10 -0.99
CA ASP A 18 9.77 8.93 -1.72
C ASP A 18 10.58 9.39 -2.94
N ALA A 19 11.88 9.11 -2.91
CA ALA A 19 12.80 9.50 -3.98
C ALA A 19 12.48 8.84 -5.34
N ARG A 20 11.68 7.76 -5.36
CA ARG A 20 11.18 7.13 -6.60
C ARG A 20 10.13 8.00 -7.30
N PHE A 21 9.46 8.88 -6.56
CA PHE A 21 8.41 9.76 -7.04
C PHE A 21 8.69 11.23 -6.63
N PRO A 22 9.79 11.85 -7.14
CA PRO A 22 10.23 13.16 -6.65
C PRO A 22 9.43 14.34 -7.24
N ASN A 23 8.64 14.10 -8.28
CA ASN A 23 7.93 15.14 -9.03
C ASN A 23 6.57 15.47 -8.39
N GLN A 24 5.98 16.61 -8.77
CA GLN A 24 4.65 17.01 -8.30
C GLN A 24 3.55 15.99 -8.63
N ASN A 25 3.68 15.24 -9.73
CA ASN A 25 2.73 14.19 -10.09
C ASN A 25 2.93 12.93 -9.21
N GLN A 26 2.05 12.75 -8.22
CA GLN A 26 2.09 11.65 -7.24
C GLN A 26 1.18 10.47 -7.57
N THR A 27 0.52 10.46 -8.74
CA THR A 27 -0.42 9.39 -9.14
C THR A 27 0.22 8.01 -9.11
N ARG A 28 1.47 7.89 -9.59
CA ARG A 28 2.20 6.61 -9.55
C ARG A 28 2.61 6.18 -8.15
N ASN A 29 2.84 7.13 -7.23
CA ASN A 29 3.17 6.82 -5.84
C ASN A 29 1.98 6.16 -5.15
N CYS A 30 0.80 6.78 -5.26
CA CYS A 30 -0.46 6.21 -4.79
C CYS A 30 -0.71 4.81 -5.37
N TRP A 31 -0.69 4.68 -6.70
CA TRP A 31 -0.95 3.43 -7.39
C TRP A 31 0.02 2.30 -6.99
N GLN A 32 1.32 2.61 -6.91
CA GLN A 32 2.34 1.62 -6.55
C GLN A 32 2.13 1.11 -5.11
N ASN A 33 1.88 2.00 -4.15
CA ASN A 33 1.67 1.57 -2.76
C ASN A 33 0.37 0.78 -2.57
N TYR A 34 -0.68 1.09 -3.34
CA TYR A 34 -1.90 0.28 -3.35
C TYR A 34 -1.60 -1.15 -3.83
N LEU A 35 -0.92 -1.30 -4.97
CA LEU A 35 -0.51 -2.61 -5.48
C LEU A 35 0.43 -3.36 -4.52
N ASP A 36 1.40 -2.66 -3.94
CA ASP A 36 2.38 -3.28 -3.04
C ASP A 36 1.71 -3.79 -1.76
N HIS A 37 0.68 -3.12 -1.25
CA HIS A 37 -0.10 -3.63 -0.13
C HIS A 37 -0.77 -4.97 -0.44
N HIS A 38 -1.54 -5.04 -1.53
CA HIS A 38 -2.26 -6.26 -1.89
C HIS A 38 -1.32 -7.41 -2.30
N ARG A 39 -0.21 -7.10 -2.99
CA ARG A 39 0.83 -8.08 -3.31
C ARG A 39 1.51 -8.62 -2.05
N CYS A 40 1.83 -7.73 -1.12
CA CYS A 40 2.45 -8.08 0.16
C CYS A 40 1.52 -9.00 0.95
N GLN A 41 0.25 -8.63 1.11
CA GLN A 41 -0.75 -9.46 1.79
C GLN A 41 -0.85 -10.83 1.14
N LYS A 42 -1.12 -10.89 -0.16
CA LYS A 42 -1.22 -12.15 -0.92
C LYS A 42 0.02 -13.04 -0.76
N ALA A 43 1.22 -12.46 -0.80
CA ALA A 43 2.47 -13.21 -0.67
C ALA A 43 2.73 -13.72 0.75
N LEU A 44 2.33 -12.98 1.78
CA LEU A 44 2.51 -13.37 3.19
C LEU A 44 1.41 -14.34 3.65
N ASP A 45 0.17 -14.11 3.23
CA ASP A 45 -0.96 -15.02 3.48
C ASP A 45 -0.69 -16.40 2.86
N ALA A 46 -0.19 -16.44 1.63
CA ALA A 46 0.22 -17.69 0.97
C ALA A 46 1.33 -18.45 1.72
N LYS A 47 2.14 -17.74 2.52
CA LYS A 47 3.21 -18.32 3.35
C LYS A 47 2.77 -18.59 4.79
N GLY A 48 1.58 -18.14 5.20
CA GLY A 48 1.12 -18.21 6.58
C GLY A 48 1.97 -17.40 7.57
N VAL A 49 2.57 -16.30 7.11
CA VAL A 49 3.46 -15.43 7.91
C VAL A 49 2.72 -14.13 8.28
N ASP A 50 3.13 -13.51 9.39
CA ASP A 50 2.58 -12.22 9.86
C ASP A 50 2.57 -11.14 8.76
N THR A 51 1.39 -10.55 8.53
CA THR A 51 1.13 -9.51 7.54
C THR A 51 1.38 -8.08 8.05
N ALA A 52 1.79 -7.93 9.32
CA ALA A 52 2.17 -6.63 9.89
C ALA A 52 3.15 -5.80 9.02
N PRO A 53 4.11 -6.38 8.27
CA PRO A 53 4.96 -5.60 7.36
C PRO A 53 4.20 -4.89 6.23
N CYS A 54 3.05 -5.41 5.80
CA CYS A 54 2.24 -4.83 4.74
C CYS A 54 1.45 -3.60 5.18
N GLU A 55 1.34 -3.39 6.50
CA GLU A 55 0.63 -2.25 7.10
C GLU A 55 1.27 -0.91 6.73
N TRP A 56 2.58 -0.89 6.49
CA TRP A 56 3.27 0.30 6.00
C TRP A 56 2.67 0.81 4.69
N TYR A 57 2.56 -0.07 3.69
CA TYR A 57 1.97 0.27 2.39
C TYR A 57 0.52 0.71 2.54
N ARG A 58 -0.22 0.08 3.47
CA ARG A 58 -1.61 0.45 3.78
C ARG A 58 -1.73 1.90 4.22
N ARG A 59 -0.89 2.31 5.16
CA ARG A 59 -0.89 3.69 5.67
C ARG A 59 -0.47 4.68 4.59
N VAL A 60 0.53 4.34 3.79
CA VAL A 60 1.03 5.23 2.72
C VAL A 60 -0.03 5.46 1.64
N TYR A 61 -0.63 4.40 1.08
CA TYR A 61 -1.64 4.61 0.02
C TYR A 61 -2.89 5.31 0.57
N LYS A 62 -3.30 5.04 1.83
CA LYS A 62 -4.41 5.77 2.46
C LYS A 62 -4.11 7.25 2.71
N SER A 63 -2.85 7.62 2.88
CA SER A 63 -2.44 9.03 3.00
C SER A 63 -2.34 9.75 1.65
N LEU A 64 -2.05 9.04 0.57
CA LEU A 64 -1.79 9.65 -0.76
C LEU A 64 -2.97 9.58 -1.72
N CYS A 65 -3.73 8.47 -1.70
CA CYS A 65 -4.75 8.20 -2.69
C CYS A 65 -6.07 8.89 -2.34
N PRO A 66 -6.78 9.45 -3.35
CA PRO A 66 -8.17 9.83 -3.17
C PRO A 66 -9.03 8.65 -2.73
N ILE A 67 -9.94 8.86 -1.78
CA ILE A 67 -10.82 7.80 -1.26
C ILE A 67 -11.64 7.15 -2.39
N SER A 68 -12.14 7.95 -3.32
CA SER A 68 -12.91 7.46 -4.47
C SER A 68 -12.12 6.55 -5.41
N TRP A 69 -10.79 6.67 -5.45
CA TRP A 69 -9.95 5.76 -6.23
C TRP A 69 -9.80 4.43 -5.50
N ILE A 70 -9.55 4.47 -4.19
CA ILE A 70 -9.44 3.27 -3.35
C ILE A 70 -10.73 2.47 -3.42
N GLU A 71 -11.89 3.10 -3.16
CA GLU A 71 -13.19 2.43 -3.18
C GLU A 71 -13.47 1.77 -4.54
N LYS A 72 -13.19 2.49 -5.63
CA LYS A 72 -13.33 1.94 -6.98
C LYS A 72 -12.44 0.74 -7.22
N TRP A 73 -11.16 0.81 -6.82
CA TRP A 73 -10.22 -0.29 -7.02
C TRP A 73 -10.57 -1.49 -6.13
N ASP A 74 -11.01 -1.26 -4.89
CA ASP A 74 -11.45 -2.31 -3.98
C ASP A 74 -12.66 -3.06 -4.59
N THR A 75 -13.67 -2.35 -5.11
CA THR A 75 -14.79 -2.97 -5.83
C THR A 75 -14.31 -3.78 -7.05
N GLN A 76 -13.36 -3.25 -7.82
CA GLN A 76 -12.81 -3.98 -8.97
C GLN A 76 -12.03 -5.24 -8.56
N ILE A 77 -11.37 -5.24 -7.41
CA ILE A 77 -10.70 -6.44 -6.87
C ILE A 77 -11.75 -7.48 -6.49
N ASP A 78 -12.80 -7.09 -5.77
CA ASP A 78 -13.87 -7.98 -5.34
C ASP A 78 -14.62 -8.59 -6.55
N GLU A 79 -14.82 -7.81 -7.61
CA GLU A 79 -15.43 -8.26 -8.87
C GLU A 79 -14.47 -9.05 -9.78
N GLY A 80 -13.17 -9.09 -9.45
CA GLY A 80 -12.14 -9.72 -10.30
C GLY A 80 -11.87 -8.98 -11.62
N THR A 81 -12.27 -7.71 -11.72
CA THR A 81 -12.12 -6.84 -12.91
C THR A 81 -10.95 -5.86 -12.81
N PHE A 82 -10.18 -5.91 -11.71
CA PHE A 82 -9.06 -5.01 -11.49
C PHE A 82 -7.92 -5.22 -12.50
N PRO A 83 -7.44 -4.15 -13.19
CA PRO A 83 -6.45 -4.28 -14.26
C PRO A 83 -5.01 -4.45 -13.75
N GLY A 84 -4.74 -4.18 -12.47
CA GLY A 84 -3.40 -4.30 -11.90
C GLY A 84 -3.06 -5.74 -11.52
N LYS A 85 -1.81 -6.16 -11.78
CA LYS A 85 -1.33 -7.48 -11.36
C LYS A 85 -1.06 -7.50 -9.86
N ILE A 86 -1.92 -8.18 -9.10
CA ILE A 86 -1.80 -8.45 -7.66
C ILE A 86 -1.26 -9.86 -7.42
#